data_AF-A0A2D7AJU3-F1
#
_entry.id   AF-A0A2D7AJU3-F1
#
_cell.length_a   1.000
_cell.length_b   1.000
_cell.length_c   1.000
_cell.angle_alpha   90.00
_cell.angle_beta   90.00
_cell.angle_gamma   90.00
#
_symmetry.space_group_name_H-M   'P 1'
#
loop_
_entity.id
_entity.type
_entity.pdbx_description
1 polymer ?
#
loop_
_entity_poly.entity_id
_entity_poly.type
_entity_poly.pdbx_seq_one_letter_code
_entity_poly.pdbx_strand_id
1 'polypeptide(L)' 'MNDATEQDKPIHAPSATPASASAVEPSMLELLVCPLTKTTLHFDRDAQELVSEQAGLAFPIRQGIPILLVEEARRV' A
#
# COMPACT_ATOMS: atom_id res chain seq x y z
N MET A 1 12.59 -53.00 -4.68
CA MET A 1 13.06 -51.93 -5.58
C MET A 1 11.87 -51.32 -6.31
N ASN A 2 11.00 -50.63 -5.56
CA ASN A 2 9.87 -49.85 -6.08
C ASN A 2 9.99 -48.50 -5.36
N ASP A 3 10.46 -47.45 -6.02
CA ASP A 3 9.72 -46.52 -6.89
C ASP A 3 8.93 -45.47 -6.08
N ALA A 4 9.44 -44.23 -6.16
CA ALA A 4 8.78 -42.94 -5.96
C ALA A 4 8.04 -42.64 -4.62
N THR A 5 8.80 -42.42 -3.54
CA THR A 5 8.50 -41.37 -2.55
C THR A 5 9.13 -40.06 -3.07
N GLU A 6 8.53 -38.88 -3.05
CA GLU A 6 7.31 -38.37 -2.44
C GLU A 6 6.92 -37.09 -3.21
N GLN A 7 5.65 -36.71 -3.09
CA GLN A 7 4.94 -35.73 -3.89
C GLN A 7 5.56 -34.32 -3.90
N ASP A 8 5.69 -33.81 -5.12
CA ASP A 8 5.04 -32.60 -5.60
C ASP A 8 4.91 -31.44 -4.60
N LYS A 9 5.91 -30.57 -4.67
CA LYS A 9 5.90 -29.20 -4.18
C LYS A 9 4.64 -28.48 -4.72
N PRO A 10 3.73 -27.95 -3.89
CA PRO A 10 2.59 -27.21 -4.40
C PRO A 10 3.08 -25.87 -4.94
N ILE A 11 3.35 -25.82 -6.24
CA ILE A 11 3.41 -24.59 -7.00
C ILE A 11 1.97 -24.24 -7.39
N HIS A 12 1.45 -23.15 -6.83
CA HIS A 12 0.26 -22.46 -7.32
C HIS A 12 -1.02 -23.30 -7.50
N ALA A 13 -1.86 -23.32 -6.47
CA ALA A 13 -3.28 -23.62 -6.65
C ALA A 13 -4.13 -22.52 -5.97
N PRO A 14 -4.68 -21.54 -6.71
CA PRO A 14 -5.87 -20.87 -6.26
C PRO A 14 -7.06 -21.78 -6.56
N SER A 15 -7.37 -22.66 -5.60
CA SER A 15 -8.62 -23.44 -5.61
C SER A 15 -9.78 -22.47 -5.35
N ALA A 16 -10.40 -21.99 -6.43
CA ALA A 16 -11.54 -21.10 -6.37
C ALA A 16 -12.80 -21.84 -5.90
N THR A 17 -13.18 -21.62 -4.63
CA THR A 17 -14.57 -21.71 -4.17
C THR A 17 -14.96 -20.32 -3.67
N PRO A 18 -15.94 -19.62 -4.29
CA PRO A 18 -16.30 -18.27 -3.87
C PRO A 18 -17.31 -18.38 -2.72
N ALA A 19 -16.81 -18.33 -1.49
CA ALA A 19 -17.65 -18.24 -0.30
C ALA A 19 -17.09 -17.18 0.66
N SER A 20 -17.75 -16.03 0.66
CA SER A 20 -17.89 -15.12 1.80
C SER A 20 -16.76 -14.13 2.09
N ALA A 21 -16.98 -12.87 1.66
CA ALA A 21 -16.52 -11.59 2.22
C ALA A 21 -15.05 -11.49 2.73
N SER A 22 -14.17 -11.10 1.80
CA SER A 22 -13.00 -10.24 1.96
C SER A 22 -12.22 -10.30 3.29
N ALA A 23 -11.43 -11.35 3.47
CA ALA A 23 -10.26 -11.27 4.34
C ALA A 23 -9.20 -10.39 3.65
N VAL A 24 -8.95 -9.20 4.17
CA VAL A 24 -7.86 -8.33 3.73
C VAL A 24 -6.54 -8.98 4.17
N GLU A 25 -5.74 -9.43 3.19
CA GLU A 25 -4.41 -10.02 3.43
C GLU A 25 -3.48 -9.03 4.17
N PRO A 26 -2.71 -9.47 5.19
CA PRO A 26 -1.89 -8.58 6.04
C PRO A 26 -0.67 -7.95 5.33
N SER A 27 -0.39 -8.32 4.09
CA SER A 27 0.55 -7.61 3.19
C SER A 27 -0.04 -6.33 2.59
N MET A 28 -1.32 -6.05 2.88
CA MET A 28 -2.07 -4.88 2.44
C MET A 28 -2.04 -3.74 3.48
N LEU A 29 -1.01 -3.69 4.34
CA LEU A 29 -0.74 -2.52 5.18
C LEU A 29 0.16 -1.55 4.41
N GLU A 30 -0.58 -0.67 3.75
CA GLU A 30 -0.23 0.31 2.73
C GLU A 30 0.93 1.22 3.12
N LEU A 31 2.00 1.15 2.33
CA LEU A 31 2.95 2.23 2.19
C LEU A 31 2.16 3.49 1.80
N LEU A 32 2.23 4.57 2.58
CA LEU A 32 1.58 5.84 2.22
C LEU A 32 2.17 6.34 0.89
N VAL A 33 1.37 6.22 -0.17
CA VAL A 33 1.73 6.59 -1.53
C VAL A 33 1.02 7.87 -1.96
N CYS A 34 1.71 8.67 -2.77
CA CYS A 34 1.15 9.87 -3.36
C CYS A 34 -0.03 9.50 -4.28
N PRO A 35 -1.18 10.19 -4.19
CA PRO A 35 -2.35 9.91 -5.03
C PRO A 35 -2.09 10.15 -6.52
N LEU A 36 -1.12 11.01 -6.86
CA LEU A 36 -0.79 11.40 -8.25
C LEU A 36 0.29 10.51 -8.87
N THR A 37 1.44 10.40 -8.21
CA THR A 37 2.63 9.74 -8.76
C THR A 37 2.71 8.26 -8.41
N LYS A 38 1.88 7.80 -7.46
CA LYS A 38 1.91 6.43 -6.91
C LYS A 38 3.26 6.05 -6.29
N THR A 39 4.06 7.04 -5.92
CA THR A 39 5.35 6.87 -5.25
C THR A 39 5.26 7.22 -3.77
N THR A 40 6.27 6.84 -3.00
CA THR A 40 6.32 7.06 -1.55
C THR A 40 6.20 8.53 -1.17
N LEU A 41 5.48 8.80 -0.08
CA LEU A 41 5.46 10.10 0.58
C LEU A 41 6.49 10.16 1.71
N HIS A 42 7.17 11.29 1.85
CA HIS A 42 8.03 11.59 2.98
C HIS A 42 7.24 12.32 4.06
N PHE A 43 7.31 11.86 5.32
CA PHE A 43 6.63 12.55 6.41
C PHE A 43 7.52 13.64 7.02
N ASP A 44 7.09 14.89 6.88
CA ASP A 44 7.65 16.04 7.59
C ASP A 44 6.95 16.19 8.95
N ARG A 45 7.70 15.88 10.01
CA ARG A 45 7.22 15.95 11.39
C ARG A 45 7.06 17.38 11.89
N ASP A 46 7.88 18.30 11.40
CA ASP A 46 7.88 19.68 11.87
C ASP A 46 6.69 20.44 11.27
N ALA A 47 6.41 20.19 9.98
CA ALA A 47 5.26 20.76 9.30
C ALA A 47 3.95 19.98 9.51
N GLN A 48 4.02 18.73 9.98
CA GLN A 48 2.89 17.79 10.00
C GLN A 48 2.30 17.59 8.59
N GLU A 49 3.16 17.31 7.61
CA GLU A 49 2.78 17.15 6.20
C GLU A 49 3.42 15.89 5.59
N LEU A 50 2.78 15.34 4.55
CA LEU A 50 3.34 14.31 3.68
C LEU A 50 3.81 14.93 2.38
N VAL A 51 5.11 14.90 2.12
CA VAL A 51 5.75 15.52 0.95
C VAL A 51 5.94 14.48 -0.16
N SER A 52 5.50 14.83 -1.36
CA SER A 52 5.86 14.14 -2.61
C SER A 52 6.84 15.00 -3.39
N GLU A 53 8.11 14.61 -3.40
CA GLU A 53 9.15 15.30 -4.17
C GLU A 53 8.86 15.25 -5.68
N GLN A 54 8.34 14.13 -6.16
CA GLN A 54 8.02 13.95 -7.59
C GLN A 54 6.83 14.80 -8.04
N ALA A 55 5.83 14.99 -7.17
CA ALA A 55 4.70 15.86 -7.48
C ALA A 55 4.98 17.33 -7.18
N GLY A 56 6.02 17.64 -6.40
CA GLY A 56 6.27 18.99 -5.89
C GLY A 56 5.15 19.47 -4.97
N LEU A 57 4.57 18.57 -4.18
CA LEU A 57 3.41 18.85 -3.32
C LEU A 57 3.62 18.32 -1.90
N ALA A 58 3.10 19.06 -0.92
CA ALA A 58 2.98 18.66 0.47
C ALA A 58 1.49 18.57 0.87
N PHE A 59 1.09 17.42 1.39
CA PHE A 59 -0.27 17.12 1.82
C PHE A 59 -0.38 17.27 3.34
N PRO A 60 -1.30 18.10 3.87
CA PRO A 60 -1.37 18.36 5.31
C PRO A 60 -1.95 17.18 6.08
N ILE A 61 -1.51 17.02 7.33
CA ILE A 61 -2.12 16.10 8.29
C ILE A 61 -2.94 16.90 9.30
N ARG A 62 -4.24 16.64 9.37
CA ARG A 62 -5.17 17.33 10.28
C ARG A 62 -5.75 16.31 11.24
N GLN A 63 -5.61 16.55 12.55
CA GLN A 63 -6.11 15.64 13.59
C GLN A 63 -5.54 14.20 13.46
N GLY A 64 -4.31 14.07 12.96
CA GLY A 64 -3.68 12.77 12.70
C GLY A 64 -4.16 12.06 11.43
N ILE A 65 -5.02 12.69 10.63
CA ILE A 65 -5.54 12.16 9.36
C ILE A 65 -4.83 12.87 8.19
N PRO A 66 -4.12 12.14 7.31
CA PRO A 66 -3.57 12.73 6.09
C PRO A 66 -4.66 13.14 5.11
N ILE A 67 -4.58 14.38 4.62
CA ILE A 67 -5.50 14.90 3.61
C ILE A 67 -4.81 14.83 2.24
N LEU A 68 -5.00 13.72 1.52
CA LEU A 68 -4.41 13.47 0.20
C LEU A 68 -5.23 14.09 -0.95
N LEU A 69 -5.72 15.32 -0.76
CA LEU A 69 -6.45 16.09 -1.77
C LEU A 69 -5.49 17.07 -2.43
N VAL A 70 -5.56 17.20 -3.76
CA VAL A 70 -4.66 18.07 -4.52
C VAL A 70 -4.94 19.54 -4.24
N GLU A 71 -6.21 19.88 -3.99
CA GLU A 71 -6.68 21.24 -3.70
C GLU A 71 -6.20 21.75 -2.34
N GLU A 72 -5.98 20.83 -1.39
CA GLU A 72 -5.45 21.13 -0.06
C GLU A 72 -3.92 21.08 0.00
N ALA A 73 -3.27 20.58 -1.07
CA ALA A 73 -1.84 20.42 -1.10
C ALA A 73 -1.12 21.75 -1.34
N ARG A 74 -0.02 21.95 -0.61
CA ARG A 74 0.87 23.11 -0.77
C ARG A 74 2.01 22.74 -1.72
N ARG A 75 2.48 23.68 -2.56
CA ARG A 75 3.71 23.46 -3.34
C ARG A 75 4.95 23.54 -2.45
N VAL A 76 5.89 22.64 -2.68
CA VAL A 76 7.23 22.64 -2.08
C VAL A 76 8.28 23.22 -3.03
#